data_AF-A0AAV3BI60-F1
#
_entry.id   AF-A0AAV3BI60-F1
#
_cell.length_a   1.000
_cell.length_b   1.000
_cell.length_c   1.000
_cell.angle_alpha   90.00
_cell.angle_beta   90.00
_cell.angle_gamma   90.00
#
_symmetry.space_group_name_H-M   'P 1'
#
loop_
_entity.id
_entity.type
_entity.pdbx_description
1 polymer ?
#
loop_
_entity_poly.entity_id
_entity_poly.type
_entity_poly.pdbx_seq_one_letter_code
_entity_poly.pdbx_strand_id
1 'polypeptide(L)'
;MVMASYNYWFDIYYLAKNSQQRQKEKWILLGAEEKFVSKLIKNTSEDRFNDNEFRRLLSGGRVTVGTWNVNFKSIDNTNCFNINALKTKISNPEEIIETYSWQVFKYLLLISGVGVKETQDTLERVVELYRSNLVIEQSINGLSTLKEIPYEADEINISSKMNRADFLKIAPVLCIRGDRKLLVNINMLDAGNSQYLQAALLNKVSARDIYDVISAKPNNGWDNIFIFYDLLSSHSPMSARNVNKNILDKLTVDEYFINYIFRIDHEDSYYQLITFIHAVGKSIAILNRRYSFSEQHH
;
A
#
# COMPACT_ATOMS: atom_id res chain seq x y z
N MET A 1 -7.55 -37.64 42.81
CA MET A 1 -6.37 -36.78 42.56
C MET A 1 -5.55 -37.20 41.32
N VAL A 2 -5.85 -38.32 40.64
CA VAL A 2 -5.11 -38.79 39.44
C VAL A 2 -5.62 -38.13 38.13
N MET A 3 -6.92 -37.83 38.01
CA MET A 3 -7.50 -37.19 36.81
C MET A 3 -6.94 -35.80 36.50
N ALA A 4 -6.66 -34.98 37.52
CA ALA A 4 -6.11 -33.63 37.32
C ALA A 4 -4.70 -33.66 36.70
N SER A 5 -3.90 -34.68 37.04
CA SER A 5 -2.56 -34.84 36.47
C SER A 5 -2.59 -35.31 35.02
N TYR A 6 -3.53 -36.21 34.66
CA TYR A 6 -3.66 -36.73 33.28
C TYR A 6 -4.11 -35.64 32.30
N ASN A 7 -5.08 -34.81 32.71
CA ASN A 7 -5.54 -33.67 31.90
C ASN A 7 -4.39 -32.67 31.67
N TYR A 8 -3.58 -32.39 32.70
CA TYR A 8 -2.45 -31.47 32.58
C TYR A 8 -1.35 -31.99 31.62
N TRP A 9 -1.05 -33.29 31.64
CA TRP A 9 -0.12 -33.90 30.70
C TRP A 9 -0.63 -33.89 29.26
N PHE A 10 -1.93 -34.13 29.08
CA PHE A 10 -2.59 -34.02 27.79
C PHE A 10 -2.50 -32.59 27.26
N ASP A 11 -2.81 -31.58 28.08
CA ASP A 11 -2.72 -30.18 27.71
C ASP A 11 -1.28 -29.78 27.33
N ILE A 12 -0.28 -30.20 28.10
CA ILE A 12 1.14 -29.96 27.78
C ILE A 12 1.52 -30.61 26.45
N TYR A 13 1.11 -31.85 26.20
CA TYR A 13 1.38 -32.53 24.94
C TYR A 13 0.77 -31.79 23.75
N TYR A 14 -0.49 -31.34 23.86
CA TYR A 14 -1.14 -30.56 22.80
C TYR A 14 -0.46 -29.22 22.58
N LEU A 15 -0.08 -28.52 23.65
CA LEU A 15 0.66 -27.25 23.55
C LEU A 15 2.02 -27.46 22.87
N ALA A 16 2.77 -28.50 23.24
CA ALA A 16 4.05 -28.83 22.64
C ALA A 16 3.91 -29.18 21.16
N LYS A 17 2.95 -30.05 20.81
CA LYS A 17 2.66 -30.44 19.43
C LYS A 17 2.26 -29.23 18.58
N ASN A 18 1.39 -28.38 19.09
CA ASN A 18 0.96 -27.16 18.40
C ASN A 18 2.12 -26.18 18.22
N SER A 19 2.97 -26.00 19.24
CA SER A 19 4.16 -25.15 19.16
C SER A 19 5.14 -25.65 18.09
N GLN A 20 5.41 -26.95 18.06
CA GLN A 20 6.28 -27.57 17.07
C GLN A 20 5.73 -27.42 15.65
N GLN A 21 4.43 -27.68 15.46
CA GLN A 21 3.78 -27.51 14.16
C GLN A 21 3.85 -26.06 13.68
N ARG A 22 3.58 -25.10 14.57
CA ARG A 22 3.69 -23.66 14.27
C ARG A 22 5.10 -23.26 13.84
N GLN A 23 6.13 -23.76 14.51
CA GLN A 23 7.52 -23.47 14.13
C GLN A 23 7.83 -24.05 12.75
N LYS A 24 7.42 -25.29 12.49
CA LYS A 24 7.60 -25.94 11.18
C LYS A 24 6.95 -25.14 10.05
N GLU A 25 5.70 -24.72 10.20
CA GLU A 25 4.98 -23.92 9.20
C GLU A 25 5.69 -22.58 8.94
N LYS A 26 6.14 -21.89 9.99
CA LYS A 26 6.91 -20.66 9.85
C LYS A 26 8.19 -20.86 9.03
N TRP A 27 8.94 -21.93 9.30
CA TRP A 27 10.16 -22.23 8.54
C TRP A 27 9.87 -22.56 7.06
N ILE A 28 8.80 -23.29 6.78
CA ILE A 28 8.37 -23.57 5.39
C ILE A 28 8.03 -22.27 4.66
N LEU A 29 7.26 -21.38 5.30
CA LEU A 29 6.89 -20.09 4.73
C LEU A 29 8.10 -19.18 4.49
N LEU A 30 9.06 -19.13 5.42
CA LEU A 30 10.32 -18.39 5.22
C LEU A 30 11.15 -18.94 4.08
N GLY A 31 11.27 -20.27 3.97
CA GLY A 31 11.97 -20.89 2.84
C GLY A 31 11.29 -20.59 1.50
N ALA A 32 9.96 -20.48 1.48
CA ALA A 32 9.22 -20.10 0.29
C ALA A 32 9.45 -18.63 -0.08
N GLU A 33 9.44 -17.72 0.90
CA GLU A 33 9.79 -16.30 0.71
C GLU A 33 11.21 -16.16 0.15
N GLU A 34 12.20 -16.80 0.78
CA GLU A 34 13.60 -16.69 0.37
C GLU A 34 13.80 -17.14 -1.08
N LYS A 35 13.21 -18.29 -1.45
CA LYS A 35 13.25 -18.81 -2.82
C LYS A 35 12.54 -17.89 -3.80
N PHE A 36 11.41 -17.32 -3.42
CA PHE A 36 10.65 -16.37 -4.22
C PHE A 36 11.43 -15.07 -4.44
N VAL A 37 11.89 -14.42 -3.36
CA VAL A 37 12.60 -13.14 -3.39
C VAL A 37 13.92 -13.29 -4.15
N SER A 38 14.65 -14.39 -3.97
CA SER A 38 15.86 -14.67 -4.74
C SER A 38 15.58 -14.76 -6.24
N LYS A 39 14.46 -15.39 -6.63
CA LYS A 39 14.01 -15.41 -8.03
C LYS A 39 13.64 -14.02 -8.52
N LEU A 40 12.96 -13.22 -7.69
CA LEU A 40 12.59 -11.84 -8.00
C LEU A 40 13.85 -11.02 -8.29
N ILE A 41 14.83 -11.03 -7.38
CA ILE A 41 16.11 -10.32 -7.50
C ILE A 41 16.86 -10.73 -8.76
N LYS A 42 16.91 -12.04 -9.06
CA LYS A 42 17.58 -12.53 -10.28
C LYS A 42 16.93 -11.96 -11.54
N ASN A 43 15.61 -12.07 -11.68
CA ASN A 43 14.90 -11.58 -12.86
C ASN A 43 15.02 -10.06 -13.02
N THR A 44 14.98 -9.35 -11.90
CA THR A 44 15.22 -7.92 -11.79
C THR A 44 16.64 -7.52 -12.27
N SER A 45 17.68 -8.25 -11.87
CA SER A 45 19.07 -7.93 -12.26
C SER A 45 19.34 -8.08 -13.76
N GLU A 46 18.61 -8.98 -14.43
CA GLU A 46 18.70 -9.30 -15.85
C GLU A 46 17.89 -8.35 -16.77
N ASP A 47 17.46 -7.17 -16.30
CA ASP A 47 16.65 -6.18 -17.04
C ASP A 47 15.30 -6.69 -17.57
N ARG A 48 14.78 -7.79 -17.00
CA ARG A 48 13.47 -8.33 -17.36
C ARG A 48 12.32 -7.64 -16.65
N PHE A 49 12.49 -6.38 -16.24
CA PHE A 49 11.48 -5.60 -15.51
C PHE A 49 10.18 -5.42 -16.29
N ASN A 50 10.31 -5.21 -17.60
CA ASN A 50 9.17 -5.05 -18.50
C ASN A 50 8.72 -6.38 -19.12
N ASP A 51 9.34 -7.50 -18.73
CA ASP A 51 8.94 -8.82 -19.19
C ASP A 51 7.62 -9.24 -18.52
N ASN A 52 6.75 -9.85 -19.32
CA ASN A 52 5.54 -10.51 -18.85
C ASN A 52 5.82 -11.51 -17.73
N GLU A 53 7.02 -12.12 -17.69
CA GLU A 53 7.42 -13.00 -16.59
C GLU A 53 7.52 -12.27 -15.25
N PHE A 54 8.14 -11.08 -15.19
CA PHE A 54 8.23 -10.31 -13.96
C PHE A 54 6.85 -9.85 -13.50
N ARG A 55 6.03 -9.33 -14.43
CA ARG A 55 4.64 -8.93 -14.14
C ARG A 55 3.79 -10.10 -13.63
N ARG A 56 3.97 -11.31 -14.17
CA ARG A 56 3.32 -12.53 -13.67
C ARG A 56 3.77 -12.87 -12.25
N LEU A 57 5.06 -12.73 -11.95
CA LEU A 57 5.58 -12.92 -10.58
C LEU A 57 5.02 -11.88 -9.60
N LEU A 58 4.67 -10.69 -10.09
CA LEU A 58 3.98 -9.69 -9.29
C LEU A 58 2.52 -10.00 -9.02
N SER A 59 1.85 -10.92 -9.75
CA SER A 59 0.40 -11.18 -9.60
C SER A 59 0.07 -12.37 -8.68
N GLY A 60 1.04 -13.24 -8.39
CA GLY A 60 0.86 -14.42 -7.55
C GLY A 60 1.40 -15.70 -8.19
N GLY A 61 1.34 -16.80 -7.45
CA GLY A 61 1.81 -18.09 -7.94
C GLY A 61 2.03 -19.12 -6.84
N ARG A 62 2.90 -20.09 -7.13
CA ARG A 62 3.25 -21.18 -6.23
C ARG A 62 4.76 -21.34 -6.15
N VAL A 63 5.26 -21.64 -4.95
CA VAL A 63 6.65 -21.99 -4.68
C VAL A 63 6.68 -23.32 -3.94
N THR A 64 7.54 -24.23 -4.39
CA THR A 64 7.74 -25.53 -3.73
C THR A 64 8.99 -25.50 -2.85
N VAL A 65 8.85 -25.92 -1.60
CA VAL A 65 9.91 -26.02 -0.58
C VAL A 65 9.95 -27.45 -0.04
N GLY A 66 10.95 -28.24 -0.47
CA GLY A 66 10.97 -29.68 -0.21
C GLY A 66 9.73 -30.34 -0.83
N THR A 67 8.92 -31.00 -0.01
CA THR A 67 7.64 -31.62 -0.41
C THR A 67 6.43 -30.69 -0.25
N TRP A 68 6.63 -29.47 0.26
CA TRP A 68 5.54 -28.53 0.56
C TRP A 68 5.31 -27.58 -0.60
N ASN A 69 4.04 -27.40 -0.94
CA ASN A 69 3.61 -26.36 -1.87
C ASN A 69 3.14 -25.15 -1.07
N VAL A 70 3.61 -23.97 -1.45
CA VAL A 70 3.22 -22.69 -0.86
C VAL A 70 2.64 -21.83 -1.96
N ASN A 71 1.36 -21.50 -1.85
CA ASN A 71 0.70 -20.54 -2.72
C ASN A 71 1.00 -19.13 -2.21
N PHE A 72 1.19 -18.18 -3.12
CA PHE A 72 1.33 -16.78 -2.77
C PHE A 72 0.46 -15.91 -3.65
N LYS A 73 -0.06 -14.84 -3.06
CA LYS A 73 -0.74 -13.76 -3.75
C LYS A 73 -0.07 -12.44 -3.41
N SER A 74 -0.21 -11.45 -4.28
CA SER A 74 0.27 -10.09 -4.04
C SER A 74 -0.89 -9.15 -3.75
N ILE A 75 -0.58 -8.07 -3.06
CA ILE A 75 -1.43 -6.88 -2.91
C ILE A 75 -0.55 -5.69 -3.27
N ASP A 76 -0.94 -4.96 -4.32
CA ASP A 76 -0.28 -3.72 -4.68
C ASP A 76 -0.53 -2.67 -3.60
N ASN A 77 0.54 -2.12 -3.05
CA ASN A 77 0.53 -0.99 -2.12
C ASN A 77 1.23 0.22 -2.75
N THR A 78 1.44 0.22 -4.07
CA THR A 78 2.03 1.31 -4.84
C THR A 78 0.93 2.27 -5.28
N ASN A 79 -0.07 1.79 -6.02
CA ASN A 79 -1.14 2.59 -6.63
C ASN A 79 -2.36 2.81 -5.71
N CYS A 80 -2.07 3.31 -4.52
CA CYS A 80 -3.05 3.63 -3.49
C CYS A 80 -2.68 4.94 -2.82
N PHE A 81 -3.67 5.59 -2.20
CA PHE A 81 -3.42 6.76 -1.39
C PHE A 81 -2.75 6.34 -0.08
N ASN A 82 -1.44 6.57 0.00
CA ASN A 82 -0.70 6.37 1.23
C ASN A 82 -1.12 7.40 2.28
N ILE A 83 -1.81 6.95 3.32
CA ILE A 83 -2.30 7.77 4.43
C ILE A 83 -1.17 8.56 5.09
N ASN A 84 0.03 7.98 5.18
CA ASN A 84 1.18 8.64 5.79
C ASN A 84 1.70 9.84 4.98
N ALA A 85 1.22 10.04 3.74
CA ALA A 85 1.51 11.24 2.95
C ALA A 85 0.78 12.50 3.44
N LEU A 86 -0.22 12.36 4.34
CA LEU A 86 -0.90 13.48 4.99
C LEU A 86 -0.08 14.09 6.15
N LYS A 87 0.92 13.37 6.65
CA LYS A 87 1.82 13.85 7.70
C LYS A 87 2.65 15.02 7.18
N THR A 88 2.46 16.18 7.78
CA THR A 88 3.15 17.41 7.42
C THR A 88 3.69 18.11 8.66
N LYS A 89 4.78 18.85 8.46
CA LYS A 89 5.39 19.71 9.50
C LYS A 89 4.80 21.12 9.52
N ILE A 90 3.83 21.42 8.66
CA ILE A 90 3.15 22.70 8.61
C ILE A 90 2.19 22.80 9.80
N SER A 91 2.14 23.94 10.47
CA SER A 91 1.23 24.16 11.61
C SER A 91 -0.07 24.85 11.24
N ASN A 92 -0.10 25.64 10.16
CA ASN A 92 -1.28 26.39 9.74
C ASN A 92 -2.28 25.44 9.04
N PRO A 93 -3.50 25.24 9.57
CA PRO A 93 -4.52 24.36 8.99
C PRO A 93 -4.87 24.66 7.52
N GLU A 94 -4.96 25.94 7.16
CA GLU A 94 -5.33 26.35 5.80
C GLU A 94 -4.22 25.98 4.80
N GLU A 95 -2.97 26.19 5.20
CA GLU A 95 -1.79 25.84 4.39
C GLU A 95 -1.64 24.33 4.25
N ILE A 96 -1.96 23.55 5.29
CA ILE A 96 -1.95 22.08 5.25
C ILE A 96 -2.89 21.57 4.15
N ILE A 97 -4.14 22.06 4.13
CA ILE A 97 -5.17 21.60 3.18
C ILE A 97 -4.77 21.92 1.73
N GLU A 98 -4.03 23.01 1.51
CA GLU A 98 -3.54 23.41 0.18
C GLU A 98 -2.33 22.60 -0.31
N THR A 99 -1.69 21.80 0.55
CA THR A 99 -0.63 20.90 0.09
C THR A 99 -1.17 19.81 -0.85
N TYR A 100 -0.31 19.36 -1.77
CA TYR A 100 -0.70 18.40 -2.80
C TYR A 100 -1.34 17.12 -2.24
N SER A 101 -0.75 16.49 -1.21
CA SER A 101 -1.31 15.26 -0.62
C SER A 101 -2.72 15.45 -0.06
N TRP A 102 -2.98 16.60 0.56
CA TRP A 102 -4.28 16.95 1.12
C TRP A 102 -5.30 17.29 0.03
N GLN A 103 -4.89 17.97 -1.04
CA GLN A 103 -5.75 18.17 -2.21
C GLN A 103 -6.12 16.84 -2.87
N VAL A 104 -5.18 15.91 -3.00
CA VAL A 104 -5.48 14.55 -3.51
C VAL A 104 -6.49 13.85 -2.60
N PHE A 105 -6.32 13.91 -1.27
CA PHE A 105 -7.28 13.31 -0.33
C PHE A 105 -8.69 13.95 -0.42
N LYS A 106 -8.75 15.28 -0.55
CA LYS A 106 -10.00 16.03 -0.78
C LYS A 106 -10.71 15.54 -2.04
N TYR A 107 -10.00 15.46 -3.17
CA TYR A 107 -10.61 14.98 -4.42
C TYR A 107 -10.98 13.51 -4.35
N LEU A 108 -10.22 12.68 -3.63
CA LEU A 108 -10.58 11.29 -3.41
C LEU A 108 -11.94 11.15 -2.73
N LEU A 109 -12.17 11.91 -1.65
CA LEU A 109 -13.47 11.95 -0.96
C LEU A 109 -14.60 12.38 -1.92
N LEU A 110 -14.40 13.47 -2.67
CA LEU A 110 -15.41 14.01 -3.59
C LEU A 110 -15.75 13.02 -4.72
N ILE A 111 -14.73 12.42 -5.35
CA ILE A 111 -14.89 11.45 -6.45
C ILE A 111 -15.57 10.18 -5.96
N SER A 112 -15.29 9.76 -4.72
CA SER A 112 -15.96 8.63 -4.09
C SER A 112 -17.42 8.93 -3.70
N GLY A 113 -17.91 10.16 -3.90
CA GLY A 113 -19.30 10.53 -3.64
C GLY A 113 -19.56 10.97 -2.19
N VAL A 114 -18.53 11.48 -1.50
CA VAL A 114 -18.70 12.21 -0.23
C VAL A 114 -19.13 13.64 -0.55
N GLY A 115 -20.15 14.15 0.17
CA GLY A 115 -20.67 15.50 -0.07
C GLY A 115 -19.63 16.58 0.19
N VAL A 116 -19.77 17.75 -0.45
CA VAL A 116 -18.81 18.87 -0.32
C VAL A 116 -18.63 19.30 1.13
N LYS A 117 -19.74 19.47 1.87
CA LYS A 117 -19.69 19.84 3.30
C LYS A 117 -19.03 18.76 4.14
N GLU A 118 -19.44 17.49 3.98
CA GLU A 118 -18.86 16.37 4.73
C GLU A 118 -17.37 16.18 4.43
N THR A 119 -16.95 16.45 3.19
CA THR A 119 -15.54 16.46 2.79
C THR A 119 -14.79 17.53 3.57
N GLN A 120 -15.29 18.77 3.61
CA GLN A 120 -14.66 19.85 4.35
C GLN A 120 -14.57 19.54 5.85
N ASP A 121 -15.67 19.10 6.46
CA ASP A 121 -15.71 18.73 7.88
C ASP A 121 -14.73 17.58 8.18
N THR A 122 -14.60 16.61 7.27
CA THR A 122 -13.62 15.52 7.40
C THR A 122 -12.19 16.03 7.30
N LEU A 123 -11.88 16.92 6.35
CA LEU A 123 -10.54 17.51 6.22
C LEU A 123 -10.14 18.22 7.52
N GLU A 124 -11.02 19.05 8.08
CA GLU A 124 -10.76 19.75 9.35
C GLU A 124 -10.49 18.79 10.52
N ARG A 125 -11.30 17.74 10.65
CA ARG A 125 -11.12 16.71 11.71
C ARG A 125 -9.81 15.93 11.55
N VAL A 126 -9.42 15.60 10.32
CA VAL A 126 -8.17 14.88 10.04
C VAL A 126 -6.97 15.82 10.20
N VAL A 127 -7.09 17.10 9.83
CA VAL A 127 -6.02 18.09 10.07
C VAL A 127 -5.75 18.22 11.56
N GLU A 128 -6.80 18.34 12.38
CA GLU A 128 -6.63 18.43 13.83
C GLU A 128 -6.03 17.17 14.44
N LEU A 129 -6.37 15.98 13.90
CA LEU A 129 -5.73 14.71 14.28
C LEU A 129 -4.20 14.74 14.05
N TYR A 130 -3.72 15.32 12.95
CA TYR A 130 -2.29 15.41 12.68
C TYR A 130 -1.62 16.55 13.44
N ARG A 131 -2.30 17.69 13.61
CA ARG A 131 -1.77 18.87 14.30
C ARG A 131 -1.58 18.63 15.80
N SER A 132 -2.50 17.90 16.45
CA SER A 132 -2.39 17.56 17.88
C SER A 132 -1.15 16.73 18.22
N ASN A 133 -0.50 16.14 17.21
CA ASN A 133 0.72 15.35 17.34
C ASN A 133 2.01 16.15 17.10
N LEU A 134 1.91 17.45 16.81
CA LEU A 134 3.05 18.35 16.69
C LEU A 134 3.42 18.91 18.07
N VAL A 135 4.63 18.62 18.54
CA VAL A 135 5.19 19.23 19.76
C VAL A 135 6.09 20.39 19.37
N ILE A 136 5.90 21.53 20.03
CA ILE A 136 6.82 22.67 19.96
C ILE A 136 7.96 22.39 20.95
N GLU A 137 9.14 22.02 20.45
CA GLU A 137 10.36 22.05 21.27
C GLU A 137 10.95 23.46 21.18
N GLN A 138 11.02 24.17 22.31
CA GLN A 138 11.77 25.42 22.41
C GLN A 138 13.25 25.08 22.52
N SER A 139 14.07 25.53 21.57
CA SER A 139 15.53 25.46 21.72
C SER A 139 16.03 26.51 22.71
N ILE A 140 17.18 26.23 23.34
CA ILE A 140 17.88 27.14 24.28
C ILE A 140 18.17 28.51 23.65
N ASN A 141 18.14 28.61 22.31
CA ASN A 141 18.41 29.82 21.54
C ASN A 141 17.13 30.56 21.10
N GLY A 142 15.95 30.19 21.62
CA GLY A 142 14.68 30.84 21.30
C GLY A 142 14.08 30.46 19.93
N LEU A 143 14.71 29.56 19.18
CA LEU A 143 14.16 29.03 17.93
C LEU A 143 13.27 27.83 18.26
N SER A 144 11.97 27.95 17.98
CA SER A 144 11.00 26.86 18.14
C SER A 144 11.12 25.88 16.97
N THR A 145 11.34 24.60 17.25
CA THR A 145 11.32 23.55 16.23
C THR A 145 10.13 22.63 16.45
N LEU A 146 9.40 22.34 15.36
CA LEU A 146 8.32 21.37 15.39
C LEU A 146 8.91 19.97 15.30
N LYS A 147 8.68 19.18 16.34
CA LYS A 147 9.02 17.76 16.37
C LYS A 147 7.74 16.96 16.32
N GLU A 148 7.68 16.03 15.38
CA GLU A 148 6.61 15.06 15.34
C GLU A 148 6.87 14.01 16.42
N ILE A 149 5.88 13.78 17.29
CA ILE A 149 5.81 12.48 17.97
C ILE A 149 5.54 11.45 16.87
N PRO A 150 6.23 10.29 16.84
CA PRO A 150 5.91 9.23 15.90
C PRO A 150 4.52 8.69 16.21
N TYR A 151 3.51 9.34 15.65
CA TYR A 151 2.13 8.87 15.60
C TYR A 151 1.95 8.18 14.26
N GLU A 152 1.79 6.86 14.27
CA GLU A 152 1.36 6.12 13.10
C GLU A 152 -0.13 6.40 12.90
N ALA A 153 -0.43 7.34 12.00
CA ALA A 153 -1.77 7.43 11.47
C ALA A 153 -2.01 6.19 10.61
N ASP A 154 -2.96 5.39 11.06
CA ASP A 154 -3.44 4.22 10.35
C ASP A 154 -4.89 4.47 9.89
N GLU A 155 -5.41 3.51 9.13
CA GLU A 155 -6.78 3.50 8.66
C GLU A 155 -7.78 3.63 9.81
N ILE A 156 -7.48 3.08 10.99
CA ILE A 156 -8.34 3.16 12.17
C ILE A 156 -8.49 4.61 12.62
N ASN A 157 -7.37 5.34 12.72
CA ASN A 157 -7.38 6.74 13.15
C ASN A 157 -8.15 7.63 12.16
N ILE A 158 -7.97 7.44 10.85
CA ILE A 158 -8.76 8.16 9.84
C ILE A 158 -10.24 7.78 9.90
N SER A 159 -10.55 6.49 10.00
CA SER A 159 -11.94 6.01 10.05
C SER A 159 -12.70 6.61 11.25
N SER A 160 -12.02 6.87 12.37
CA SER A 160 -12.60 7.53 13.55
C SER A 160 -12.97 9.01 13.34
N LYS A 161 -12.42 9.66 12.30
CA LYS A 161 -12.63 11.08 11.98
C LYS A 161 -13.62 11.31 10.84
N MET A 162 -14.30 10.26 10.39
CA MET A 162 -15.26 10.34 9.30
C MET A 162 -16.44 9.39 9.53
N ASN A 163 -17.52 9.61 8.80
CA ASN A 163 -18.65 8.69 8.80
C ASN A 163 -18.20 7.32 8.25
N ARG A 164 -18.65 6.22 8.89
CA ARG A 164 -18.34 4.85 8.46
C ARG A 164 -18.72 4.59 7.00
N ALA A 165 -19.89 5.06 6.55
CA ALA A 165 -20.33 4.88 5.18
C ALA A 165 -19.40 5.59 4.19
N ASP A 166 -18.90 6.77 4.55
CA ASP A 166 -17.96 7.50 3.71
C ASP A 166 -16.55 6.87 3.72
N PHE A 167 -16.11 6.34 4.86
CA PHE A 167 -14.83 5.63 4.95
C PHE A 167 -14.82 4.42 4.02
N LEU A 168 -15.89 3.63 4.03
CA LEU A 168 -16.01 2.45 3.18
C LEU A 168 -15.95 2.76 1.68
N LYS A 169 -16.28 3.99 1.25
CA LYS A 169 -16.17 4.42 -0.16
C LYS A 169 -14.73 4.67 -0.60
N ILE A 170 -13.82 4.99 0.31
CA ILE A 170 -12.41 5.28 0.00
C ILE A 170 -11.46 4.17 0.44
N ALA A 171 -11.84 3.35 1.45
CA ALA A 171 -11.00 2.31 2.03
C ALA A 171 -10.34 1.38 1.00
N PRO A 172 -11.00 0.95 -0.11
CA PRO A 172 -10.37 0.08 -1.10
C PRO A 172 -9.16 0.69 -1.83
N VAL A 173 -9.01 2.02 -1.81
CA VAL A 173 -7.89 2.71 -2.46
C VAL A 173 -6.92 3.36 -1.46
N LEU A 174 -7.11 3.13 -0.16
CA LEU A 174 -6.17 3.56 0.86
C LEU A 174 -5.10 2.50 1.09
N CYS A 175 -3.93 2.95 1.55
CA CYS A 175 -2.91 2.05 2.06
C CYS A 175 -2.04 2.76 3.11
N ILE A 176 -1.23 1.96 3.81
CA ILE A 176 -0.29 2.43 4.81
C ILE A 176 1.10 1.94 4.41
N ARG A 177 1.99 2.89 4.12
CA ARG A 177 3.42 2.63 3.88
C ARG A 177 4.28 3.35 4.89
N GLY A 178 5.49 2.87 5.14
CA GLY A 178 6.45 3.55 6.03
C GLY A 178 6.97 4.89 5.48
N ASP A 179 6.86 5.12 4.17
CA ASP A 179 7.19 6.39 3.55
C ASP A 179 6.04 7.41 3.66
N ARG A 180 6.31 8.65 3.27
CA ARG A 180 5.32 9.76 3.29
C ARG A 180 5.03 10.31 1.91
N LYS A 181 5.25 9.51 0.88
CA LYS A 181 5.10 9.92 -0.51
C LYS A 181 3.78 9.41 -1.05
N LEU A 182 3.19 10.19 -1.94
CA LEU A 182 2.28 9.67 -2.96
C LEU A 182 3.12 9.15 -4.12
N LEU A 183 2.68 8.04 -4.72
CA LEU A 183 3.38 7.38 -5.80
C LEU A 183 2.35 6.69 -6.69
N VAL A 184 2.54 6.76 -7.99
CA VAL A 184 1.73 6.07 -9.00
C VAL A 184 2.67 5.35 -9.94
N ASN A 185 2.69 4.02 -9.85
CA ASN A 185 3.36 3.20 -10.83
C ASN A 185 2.44 2.93 -12.02
N ILE A 186 2.78 3.55 -13.15
CA ILE A 186 1.94 3.54 -14.36
C ILE A 186 1.82 2.14 -14.99
N ASN A 187 2.75 1.24 -14.70
CA ASN A 187 2.78 -0.13 -15.23
C ASN A 187 1.93 -1.11 -14.40
N MET A 188 1.71 -0.78 -13.12
CA MET A 188 0.81 -1.53 -12.22
C MET A 188 -0.62 -0.99 -12.21
N LEU A 189 -0.91 0.13 -12.88
CA LEU A 189 -2.27 0.66 -12.93
C LEU A 189 -3.25 -0.33 -13.56
N ASP A 190 -4.38 -0.53 -12.90
CA ASP A 190 -5.54 -1.24 -13.42
C ASP A 190 -6.83 -0.42 -13.17
N ALA A 191 -7.96 -0.97 -13.62
CA ALA A 191 -9.26 -0.30 -13.50
C ALA A 191 -9.64 0.02 -12.04
N GLY A 192 -9.20 -0.79 -11.06
CA GLY A 192 -9.42 -0.56 -9.64
C GLY A 192 -8.68 0.66 -9.10
N ASN A 193 -7.57 1.08 -9.73
CA ASN A 193 -6.83 2.27 -9.32
C ASN A 193 -7.39 3.59 -9.89
N SER A 194 -8.41 3.55 -10.76
CA SER A 194 -8.88 4.72 -11.51
C SER A 194 -9.29 5.89 -10.61
N GLN A 195 -9.95 5.61 -9.49
CA GLN A 195 -10.37 6.64 -8.52
C GLN A 195 -9.18 7.35 -7.87
N TYR A 196 -8.15 6.58 -7.47
CA TYR A 196 -6.94 7.15 -6.90
C TYR A 196 -6.21 8.01 -7.94
N LEU A 197 -6.06 7.52 -9.18
CA LEU A 197 -5.42 8.30 -10.25
C LEU A 197 -6.19 9.58 -10.57
N GLN A 198 -7.53 9.53 -10.61
CA GLN A 198 -8.37 10.70 -10.83
C GLN A 198 -8.19 11.73 -9.72
N ALA A 199 -8.14 11.28 -8.47
CA ALA A 199 -7.85 12.14 -7.32
C ALA A 199 -6.44 12.72 -7.38
N ALA A 200 -5.44 11.92 -7.77
CA ALA A 200 -4.05 12.36 -7.93
C ALA A 200 -3.89 13.44 -9.02
N LEU A 201 -4.74 13.38 -10.04
CA LEU A 201 -4.89 14.39 -11.08
C LEU A 201 -5.81 15.56 -10.68
N LEU A 202 -6.22 15.65 -9.41
CA LEU A 202 -7.10 16.67 -8.87
C LEU A 202 -8.41 16.82 -9.68
N ASN A 203 -8.95 15.69 -10.15
CA ASN A 203 -10.15 15.59 -10.98
C ASN A 203 -10.09 16.43 -12.28
N LYS A 204 -8.88 16.66 -12.82
CA LYS A 204 -8.67 17.40 -14.09
C LYS A 204 -8.82 16.53 -15.34
N VAL A 205 -8.86 15.22 -15.17
CA VAL A 205 -9.06 14.22 -16.22
C VAL A 205 -10.29 13.40 -15.84
N SER A 206 -11.16 13.11 -16.81
CA SER A 206 -12.39 12.38 -16.52
C SER A 206 -12.12 10.91 -16.21
N ALA A 207 -13.04 10.26 -15.49
CA ALA A 207 -12.94 8.84 -15.20
C ALA A 207 -12.87 7.97 -16.47
N ARG A 208 -13.56 8.39 -17.53
CA ARG A 208 -13.55 7.71 -18.83
C ARG A 208 -12.18 7.80 -19.49
N ASP A 209 -11.61 8.99 -19.55
CA ASP A 209 -10.29 9.20 -20.16
C ASP A 209 -9.20 8.45 -19.39
N ILE A 210 -9.29 8.43 -18.06
CA ILE A 210 -8.40 7.63 -17.21
C ILE A 210 -8.51 6.14 -17.55
N TYR A 211 -9.73 5.63 -17.69
CA TYR A 211 -9.95 4.24 -18.08
C TYR A 211 -9.35 3.95 -19.46
N ASP A 212 -9.54 4.85 -20.43
CA ASP A 212 -9.02 4.72 -21.79
C ASP A 212 -7.47 4.69 -21.79
N VAL A 213 -6.83 5.56 -21.00
CA VAL A 213 -5.36 5.55 -20.84
C VAL A 213 -4.86 4.28 -20.17
N ILE A 214 -5.50 3.82 -19.09
CA ILE A 214 -5.12 2.56 -18.42
C ILE A 214 -5.28 1.38 -19.36
N SER A 215 -6.34 1.37 -20.17
CA SER A 215 -6.63 0.32 -21.15
C SER A 215 -5.69 0.35 -22.36
N ALA A 216 -5.14 1.52 -22.68
CA ALA A 216 -4.12 1.69 -23.73
C ALA A 216 -2.71 1.24 -23.31
N LYS A 217 -2.54 0.73 -22.08
CA LYS A 217 -1.24 0.26 -21.57
C LYS A 217 -0.64 -0.79 -22.51
N PRO A 218 0.58 -0.57 -23.04
CA PRO A 218 1.22 -1.54 -23.91
C PRO A 218 1.45 -2.89 -23.22
N ASN A 219 1.60 -3.96 -24.00
CA ASN A 219 1.85 -5.31 -23.48
C ASN A 219 3.07 -5.36 -22.53
N ASN A 220 4.14 -4.65 -22.87
CA ASN A 220 5.36 -4.56 -22.06
C ASN A 220 5.32 -3.41 -21.03
N GLY A 221 4.19 -2.73 -20.89
CA GLY A 221 4.06 -1.50 -20.10
C GLY A 221 4.55 -0.26 -20.84
N TRP A 222 4.45 0.88 -20.16
CA TRP A 222 4.99 2.16 -20.56
C TRP A 222 6.50 2.21 -20.31
N ASP A 223 7.25 2.69 -21.31
CA ASP A 223 8.71 2.80 -21.22
C ASP A 223 9.15 3.93 -20.28
N ASN A 224 8.39 5.02 -20.24
CA ASN A 224 8.68 6.18 -19.39
C ASN A 224 7.40 6.93 -19.02
N ILE A 225 7.51 7.77 -17.99
CA ILE A 225 6.38 8.54 -17.46
C ILE A 225 5.85 9.61 -18.43
N PHE A 226 6.67 10.11 -19.35
CA PHE A 226 6.29 11.19 -20.27
C PHE A 226 5.29 10.72 -21.33
N ILE A 227 5.49 9.53 -21.90
CA ILE A 227 4.55 8.96 -22.89
C ILE A 227 3.16 8.80 -22.27
N PHE A 228 3.10 8.25 -21.05
CA PHE A 228 1.84 8.11 -20.32
C PHE A 228 1.20 9.47 -20.00
N TYR A 229 2.01 10.42 -19.54
CA TYR A 229 1.54 11.76 -19.20
C TYR A 229 1.04 12.55 -20.42
N ASP A 230 1.72 12.43 -21.57
CA ASP A 230 1.30 13.06 -22.83
C ASP A 230 -0.06 12.52 -23.29
N LEU A 231 -0.29 11.20 -23.14
CA LEU A 231 -1.58 10.59 -23.43
C LEU A 231 -2.67 11.03 -22.45
N LEU A 232 -2.38 11.12 -21.15
CA LEU A 232 -3.32 11.72 -20.18
C LEU A 232 -3.66 13.16 -20.53
N SER A 233 -2.65 13.92 -20.95
CA SER A 233 -2.76 15.34 -21.26
C SER A 233 -3.54 15.60 -22.55
N SER A 234 -3.48 14.70 -23.53
CA SER A 234 -4.27 14.83 -24.76
C SER A 234 -5.77 14.68 -24.53
N HIS A 235 -6.16 13.98 -23.46
CA HIS A 235 -7.55 13.78 -23.06
C HIS A 235 -8.07 14.85 -22.08
N SER A 236 -7.20 15.72 -21.56
CA SER A 236 -7.62 16.80 -20.68
C SER A 236 -8.07 18.03 -21.49
N PRO A 237 -9.20 18.68 -21.14
CA PRO A 237 -9.60 19.94 -21.75
C PRO A 237 -8.63 21.10 -21.40
N MET A 238 -7.69 20.89 -20.47
CA MET A 238 -6.61 21.84 -20.20
C MET A 238 -5.43 21.53 -21.12
N SER A 239 -4.84 22.56 -21.73
CA SER A 239 -3.61 22.43 -22.53
C SER A 239 -2.57 21.56 -21.81
N ALA A 240 -1.87 20.69 -22.54
CA ALA A 240 -0.88 19.74 -22.00
C ALA A 240 0.19 20.32 -21.03
N ARG A 241 0.35 21.66 -20.97
CA ARG A 241 1.19 22.35 -19.98
C ARG A 241 0.62 22.45 -18.56
N ASN A 242 -0.68 22.20 -18.36
CA ASN A 242 -1.38 22.47 -17.10
C ASN A 242 -1.94 21.22 -16.39
N VAL A 243 -1.73 20.01 -16.93
CA VAL A 243 -1.97 18.80 -16.12
C VAL A 243 -0.96 18.84 -14.98
N ASN A 244 -1.45 19.05 -13.76
CA ASN A 244 -0.71 19.41 -12.56
C ASN A 244 0.77 18.92 -12.52
N LYS A 245 1.74 19.84 -12.61
CA LYS A 245 3.18 19.49 -12.53
C LYS A 245 3.53 18.63 -11.32
N ASN A 246 2.76 18.75 -10.23
CA ASN A 246 2.97 17.97 -9.02
C ASN A 246 2.73 16.46 -9.19
N ILE A 247 1.96 16.02 -10.20
CA ILE A 247 1.76 14.58 -10.46
C ILE A 247 2.98 13.93 -11.11
N LEU A 248 3.71 14.66 -11.97
CA LEU A 248 4.87 14.12 -12.69
C LEU A 248 5.92 13.56 -11.72
N ASP A 249 6.19 14.27 -10.63
CA ASP A 249 7.12 13.86 -9.57
C ASP A 249 6.58 12.73 -8.67
N LYS A 250 5.39 12.19 -8.97
CA LYS A 250 4.78 11.03 -8.30
C LYS A 250 4.64 9.84 -9.24
N LEU A 251 4.86 10.02 -10.54
CA LEU A 251 4.81 8.91 -11.50
C LEU A 251 6.12 8.13 -11.46
N THR A 252 6.02 6.82 -11.59
CA THR A 252 7.17 5.91 -11.72
C THR A 252 6.84 4.77 -12.68
N VAL A 253 7.87 4.15 -13.24
CA VAL A 253 7.77 2.92 -14.05
C VAL A 253 8.30 1.70 -13.30
N ASP A 254 9.19 1.88 -12.32
CA ASP A 254 10.07 0.85 -11.75
C ASP A 254 10.19 0.88 -10.22
N GLU A 255 9.39 1.70 -9.54
CA GLU A 255 9.27 1.68 -8.08
C GLU A 255 7.94 1.05 -7.64
N TYR A 256 8.01 0.10 -6.70
CA TYR A 256 6.88 -0.72 -6.27
C TYR A 256 6.92 -1.01 -4.77
N PHE A 257 5.74 -1.00 -4.14
CA PHE A 257 5.51 -1.47 -2.78
C PHE A 257 4.49 -2.61 -2.83
N ILE A 258 4.89 -3.81 -2.42
CA ILE A 258 4.05 -5.00 -2.60
C ILE A 258 4.02 -5.82 -1.32
N ASN A 259 2.81 -6.22 -0.92
CA ASN A 259 2.61 -7.22 0.11
C ASN A 259 2.42 -8.58 -0.56
N TYR A 260 3.31 -9.53 -0.26
CA TYR A 260 3.15 -10.93 -0.65
C TYR A 260 2.60 -11.74 0.52
N ILE A 261 1.53 -12.48 0.27
CA ILE A 261 0.87 -13.33 1.27
C ILE A 261 1.13 -14.78 0.89
N PHE A 262 2.03 -15.44 1.60
CA PHE A 262 2.39 -16.85 1.44
C PHE A 262 1.51 -17.72 2.35
N ARG A 263 0.97 -18.80 1.80
CA ARG A 263 0.10 -19.77 2.48
C ARG A 263 0.52 -21.18 2.07
N ILE A 264 0.68 -22.07 3.05
CA ILE A 264 0.96 -23.47 2.75
C ILE A 264 -0.32 -24.10 2.17
N ASP A 265 -0.17 -24.83 1.08
CA ASP A 265 -1.24 -25.54 0.39
C ASP A 265 -1.52 -26.87 1.12
N HIS A 266 -2.10 -26.77 2.32
CA HIS A 266 -2.44 -27.89 3.19
C HIS A 266 -3.68 -27.56 4.03
N GLU A 267 -4.61 -28.50 4.15
CA GLU A 267 -5.92 -28.28 4.80
C GLU A 267 -5.78 -27.83 6.28
N ASP A 268 -4.83 -28.40 7.00
CA ASP A 268 -4.55 -28.05 8.41
C ASP A 268 -3.58 -26.87 8.60
N SER A 269 -3.22 -26.14 7.54
CA SER A 269 -2.33 -24.97 7.66
C SER A 269 -3.14 -23.72 8.01
N TYR A 270 -2.87 -23.17 9.18
CA TYR A 270 -3.54 -21.96 9.66
C TYR A 270 -2.68 -20.71 9.57
N TYR A 271 -1.40 -20.83 9.19
CA TYR A 271 -0.49 -19.68 9.14
C TYR A 271 -0.31 -19.14 7.73
N GLN A 272 -0.23 -17.82 7.66
CA GLN A 272 0.28 -17.12 6.50
C GLN A 272 1.44 -16.21 6.89
N LEU A 273 2.39 -16.05 5.97
CA LEU A 273 3.46 -15.08 6.06
C LEU A 273 3.12 -13.94 5.10
N ILE A 274 3.09 -12.72 5.64
CA ILE A 274 2.92 -11.49 4.87
C ILE A 274 4.28 -10.81 4.82
N THR A 275 4.85 -10.70 3.63
CA THR A 275 6.14 -10.04 3.39
C THR A 275 5.88 -8.74 2.65
N PHE A 276 6.26 -7.63 3.25
CA PHE A 276 6.19 -6.32 2.61
C PHE A 276 7.54 -5.99 1.99
N ILE A 277 7.57 -5.78 0.67
CA ILE A 277 8.78 -5.43 -0.06
C ILE A 277 8.68 -4.04 -0.67
N HIS A 278 9.85 -3.44 -0.87
CA HIS A 278 10.04 -2.26 -1.69
C HIS A 278 11.05 -2.59 -2.78
N ALA A 279 10.66 -2.36 -4.02
CA ALA A 279 11.51 -2.53 -5.18
C ALA A 279 11.70 -1.18 -5.87
N VAL A 280 12.94 -0.83 -6.23
CA VAL A 280 13.29 0.40 -6.95
C VAL A 280 14.33 0.07 -7.99
N GLY A 281 13.97 0.18 -9.27
CA GLY A 281 14.82 -0.28 -10.36
C GLY A 281 15.33 -1.68 -10.01
N LYS A 282 16.64 -1.91 -10.06
CA LYS A 282 17.23 -3.24 -9.81
C LYS A 282 17.33 -3.71 -8.35
N SER A 283 16.83 -2.93 -7.41
CA SER A 283 17.01 -3.20 -5.98
C SER A 283 15.70 -3.65 -5.35
N ILE A 284 15.73 -4.71 -4.54
CA ILE A 284 14.59 -5.19 -3.76
C ILE A 284 15.01 -5.28 -2.29
N ALA A 285 14.21 -4.68 -1.42
CA ALA A 285 14.38 -4.75 0.03
C ALA A 285 13.11 -5.33 0.69
N ILE A 286 13.30 -6.21 1.67
CA ILE A 286 12.22 -6.65 2.55
C ILE A 286 12.11 -5.64 3.68
N LEU A 287 10.97 -4.95 3.74
CA LEU A 287 10.73 -3.92 4.75
C LEU A 287 10.14 -4.51 6.03
N ASN A 288 9.24 -5.49 5.92
CA ASN A 288 8.59 -6.09 7.07
C ASN A 288 8.14 -7.54 6.78
N ARG A 289 8.01 -8.33 7.84
CA ARG A 289 7.42 -9.67 7.85
C ARG A 289 6.41 -9.77 8.98
N ARG A 290 5.18 -10.19 8.66
CA ARG A 290 4.13 -10.44 9.63
C ARG A 290 3.57 -11.84 9.46
N TYR A 291 3.53 -12.61 10.54
CA TYR A 291 2.75 -13.83 10.59
C TYR A 291 1.34 -13.51 11.04
N SER A 292 0.35 -14.09 10.38
CA SER A 292 -1.03 -14.06 10.85
C SER A 292 -1.69 -15.41 10.65
N PHE A 293 -2.88 -15.56 11.24
CA PHE A 293 -3.74 -16.68 10.91
C PHE A 293 -4.38 -16.44 9.53
N SER A 294 -4.56 -17.51 8.75
CA SER A 294 -5.30 -17.46 7.50
C SER A 294 -6.79 -17.47 7.82
N GLU A 295 -7.48 -16.37 7.52
CA GLU A 295 -8.94 -16.40 7.40
C GLU A 295 -9.26 -17.17 6.11
N GLN A 296 -9.58 -18.46 6.26
CA GLN A 296 -10.25 -19.21 5.21
C GLN A 296 -11.72 -18.78 5.27
N HIS A 297 -12.15 -17.92 4.34
CA HIS A 297 -13.57 -17.85 4.02
C HIS A 297 -13.87 -19.11 3.20
N HIS A 298 -14.53 -20.08 3.85
CA HIS A 298 -15.24 -21.14 3.16
C HIS A 298 -16.38 -20.54 2.32
#